data_AF-A0A946UU28-F1
#
_entry.id   AF-A0A946UU28-F1
#
_cell.length_a   1.000
_cell.length_b   1.000
_cell.length_c   1.000
_cell.angle_alpha   90.00
_cell.angle_beta   90.00
_cell.angle_gamma   90.00
#
_symmetry.space_group_name_H-M   'P 1'
#
loop_
_entity.id
_entity.type
_entity.pdbx_description
1 polymer ?
#
loop_
_entity_poly.entity_id
_entity_poly.type
_entity_poly.pdbx_seq_one_letter_code
_entity_poly.pdbx_strand_id
1 'polypeptide(L)'
;MHLSRLTFPLACLLAVVAASVAIAHSDAEKPRFVAKTGVDEGRCDDPASPCATIGYALRQTGKGSQVLVASGAYEISDPADIFYIVSGTVDVRGGFSAANAYRLTSNAPTTLIGVPREYRAQLASRGFSIVADTKSYGDEVLEETEKFLGMYAASKTSLGAAPCVGGQSAGLDCLNTELLSRLALSSVSASPGSAADVWGFTDLNTHREYTIVGFSTGTGVFDVSDPENPVEIGFIDGQATTWRDIKVYQFFNAAENRWNAYAYVVADSTTDGLYVIDLTELPHRVFRSGAFTNRFFSAHNVFVTNIDYGTGLALQHAAPTLIVAGSNNDGGRFRSFSLANPANPQEIAVASGANLYMHDAASTVITDSRRNQCQNETPTYCELLFDFNEGSVVTWDITVPASPVLLSEIPYAAVGYTHSGWVSEDNQYLFVHDELDEGRTVANTTVRVFSLADVSTPSFVSSWVSNNITT
;
A
#
# COMPACT_ATOMS: atom_id res chain seq x y z
N MET A 1 56.52 37.56 -35.85
CA MET A 1 57.37 36.47 -35.32
C MET A 1 57.63 36.76 -33.84
N HIS A 2 57.31 35.79 -32.97
CA HIS A 2 57.53 35.72 -31.51
C HIS A 2 56.80 36.73 -30.60
N LEU A 3 55.81 36.33 -29.78
CA LEU A 3 55.84 35.59 -28.50
C LEU A 3 56.26 36.43 -27.28
N SER A 4 55.30 36.72 -26.38
CA SER A 4 55.49 36.93 -24.93
C SER A 4 54.13 36.93 -24.23
N ARG A 5 53.66 35.74 -23.82
CA ARG A 5 53.54 35.27 -22.42
C ARG A 5 52.45 35.95 -21.57
N LEU A 6 51.31 35.25 -21.54
CA LEU A 6 50.26 35.33 -20.53
C LEU A 6 50.79 34.93 -19.15
N THR A 7 50.38 35.68 -18.12
CA THR A 7 50.23 35.21 -16.74
C THR A 7 48.93 35.79 -16.18
N PHE A 8 47.93 34.94 -15.92
CA PHE A 8 46.79 35.24 -15.06
C PHE A 8 46.71 34.14 -13.99
N PRO A 9 46.40 34.47 -12.73
CA PRO A 9 46.54 33.54 -11.62
C PRO A 9 45.36 32.58 -11.56
N LEU A 10 45.69 31.37 -11.12
CA LEU A 10 44.82 30.24 -10.87
C LEU A 10 43.89 30.55 -9.68
N ALA A 11 42.65 30.94 -9.95
CA ALA A 11 41.58 30.94 -8.95
C ALA A 11 40.93 29.55 -8.94
N CYS A 12 41.38 28.73 -7.99
CA CYS A 12 40.82 27.41 -7.72
C CYS A 12 39.44 27.58 -7.08
N LEU A 13 38.38 27.53 -7.89
CA LEU A 13 37.00 27.45 -7.39
C LEU A 13 36.68 25.97 -7.14
N LEU A 14 36.89 25.50 -5.90
CA LEU A 14 36.29 24.25 -5.44
C LEU A 14 34.77 24.49 -5.33
N ALA A 15 34.03 24.13 -6.37
CA ALA A 15 32.60 23.91 -6.25
C ALA A 15 32.40 22.62 -5.45
N VAL A 16 32.24 22.74 -4.14
CA VAL A 16 31.68 21.67 -3.31
C VAL A 16 30.23 21.53 -3.75
N VAL A 17 29.97 20.64 -4.70
CA VAL A 17 28.63 20.12 -4.94
C VAL A 17 28.29 19.32 -3.70
N ALA A 18 27.58 19.94 -2.76
CA ALA A 18 26.86 19.21 -1.74
C ALA A 18 25.85 18.35 -2.49
N ALA A 19 26.20 17.09 -2.72
CA ALA A 19 25.22 16.07 -3.04
C ALA A 19 24.29 16.00 -1.81
N SER A 20 23.16 16.69 -1.91
CA SER A 20 22.00 16.39 -1.09
C SER A 20 21.70 14.92 -1.34
N VAL A 21 22.11 14.08 -0.41
CA VAL A 21 21.58 12.74 -0.26
C VAL A 21 20.09 12.95 -0.01
N ALA A 22 19.31 12.95 -1.08
CA ALA A 22 17.88 12.77 -1.00
C ALA A 22 17.71 11.38 -0.40
N ILE A 23 17.45 11.33 0.90
CA ILE A 23 16.99 10.11 1.56
C ILE A 23 15.70 9.75 0.83
N ALA A 24 15.75 8.70 0.03
CA ALA A 24 14.54 8.05 -0.44
C ALA A 24 13.75 7.65 0.81
N HIS A 25 12.53 8.18 0.91
CA HIS A 25 11.62 7.88 1.99
C HIS A 25 11.20 6.41 1.85
N SER A 26 11.67 5.56 2.76
CA SER A 26 11.00 4.29 3.03
C SER A 26 9.75 4.60 3.84
N ASP A 27 8.56 4.32 3.31
CA ASP A 27 7.29 4.54 4.01
C ASP A 27 7.05 3.46 5.07
N ALA A 28 7.84 3.53 6.13
CA ALA A 28 7.21 3.38 7.43
C ALA A 28 6.39 4.66 7.58
N GLU A 29 5.06 4.57 7.39
CA GLU A 29 4.16 5.72 7.41
C GLU A 29 4.61 6.73 8.50
N LYS A 30 4.97 7.95 8.09
CA LYS A 30 5.59 8.92 9.01
C LYS A 30 4.72 9.10 10.25
N PRO A 31 5.27 9.13 11.47
CA PRO A 31 4.45 9.31 12.66
C PRO A 31 3.63 10.59 12.58
N ARG A 32 2.37 10.56 13.05
CA ARG A 32 1.61 11.80 13.25
C ARG A 32 1.92 12.37 14.63
N PHE A 33 2.19 13.67 14.68
CA PHE A 33 2.60 14.36 15.89
C PHE A 33 1.43 15.14 16.48
N VAL A 34 1.24 15.05 17.79
CA VAL A 34 0.15 15.72 18.50
C VAL A 34 0.69 16.58 19.65
N ALA A 35 0.32 17.86 19.69
CA ALA A 35 0.60 18.76 20.80
C ALA A 35 -0.56 19.73 21.03
N LYS A 36 -0.76 20.16 22.29
CA LYS A 36 -1.80 21.14 22.64
C LYS A 36 -1.67 22.50 21.93
N THR A 37 -0.47 22.84 21.47
CA THR A 37 -0.20 24.07 20.71
C THR A 37 -0.28 23.86 19.20
N GLY A 38 -0.60 22.64 18.76
CA GLY A 38 -0.76 22.29 17.35
C GLY A 38 -2.03 22.86 16.74
N VAL A 39 -2.22 22.56 15.45
CA VAL A 39 -3.40 22.94 14.66
C VAL A 39 -3.86 21.70 13.89
N ASP A 40 -5.16 21.45 13.91
CA ASP A 40 -5.79 20.32 13.21
C ASP A 40 -5.92 20.62 11.70
N GLU A 41 -4.78 20.72 11.02
CA GLU A 41 -4.66 20.98 9.59
C GLU A 41 -3.57 20.11 8.94
N GLY A 42 -3.84 19.62 7.72
CA GLY A 42 -2.89 18.80 6.97
C GLY A 42 -2.68 17.42 7.58
N ARG A 43 -1.54 16.78 7.26
CA ARG A 43 -1.23 15.41 7.70
C ARG A 43 -0.65 15.33 9.10
N CYS A 44 -0.06 16.41 9.64
CA CYS A 44 0.65 16.43 10.92
C CYS A 44 1.85 15.45 11.01
N ASP A 45 2.52 15.19 9.89
CA ASP A 45 3.71 14.34 9.78
C ASP A 45 5.03 15.12 9.93
N ASP A 46 4.97 16.43 10.19
CA ASP A 46 6.09 17.27 10.59
C ASP A 46 6.03 17.57 12.11
N PRO A 47 7.06 17.19 12.89
CA PRO A 47 7.15 17.52 14.31
C PRO A 47 6.97 19.01 14.64
N ALA A 48 7.31 19.91 13.71
CA ALA A 48 7.17 21.35 13.87
C ALA A 48 5.73 21.86 13.65
N SER A 49 4.89 21.08 12.97
CA SER A 49 3.50 21.41 12.64
C SER A 49 2.56 20.29 13.11
N PRO A 50 2.47 20.02 14.43
CA PRO A 50 1.67 18.92 14.95
C PRO A 50 0.17 19.24 14.96
N CYS A 51 -0.65 18.19 15.01
CA CYS A 51 -2.08 18.26 15.25
C CYS A 51 -2.38 18.77 16.67
N ALA A 52 -3.53 19.42 16.84
CA ALA A 52 -4.04 19.84 18.15
C ALA A 52 -4.69 18.68 18.92
N THR A 53 -5.37 17.77 18.21
CA THR A 53 -6.14 16.67 18.80
C THR A 53 -5.65 15.29 18.37
N ILE A 54 -5.79 14.30 19.26
CA ILE A 54 -5.48 12.89 18.98
C ILE A 54 -6.45 12.35 17.94
N GLY A 55 -7.75 12.66 18.09
CA GLY A 55 -8.78 12.25 17.15
C GLY A 55 -8.48 12.71 15.73
N TYR A 56 -8.09 13.98 15.52
CA TYR A 56 -7.69 14.45 14.18
C TYR A 56 -6.47 13.71 13.65
N ALA A 57 -5.41 13.54 14.45
CA ALA A 57 -4.23 12.80 14.02
C ALA A 57 -4.57 11.35 13.61
N LEU A 58 -5.46 10.68 14.35
CA LEU A 58 -5.97 9.34 14.00
C LEU A 58 -6.77 9.31 12.70
N ARG A 59 -7.33 10.43 12.23
CA ARG A 59 -7.96 10.52 10.90
C ARG A 59 -6.96 10.64 9.78
N GLN A 60 -5.76 11.14 10.09
CA GLN A 60 -4.69 11.33 9.12
C GLN A 60 -3.77 10.10 9.01
N THR A 61 -4.03 9.03 9.75
CA THR A 61 -3.22 7.80 9.78
C THR A 61 -3.84 6.68 8.97
N GLY A 62 -3.03 5.98 8.17
CA GLY A 62 -3.36 4.66 7.63
C GLY A 62 -3.18 3.52 8.64
N LYS A 63 -3.36 2.28 8.19
CA LYS A 63 -3.17 1.07 9.03
C LYS A 63 -1.68 0.84 9.30
N GLY A 64 -1.30 0.61 10.56
CA GLY A 64 0.10 0.39 10.95
C GLY A 64 0.90 1.66 11.26
N SER A 65 0.28 2.83 11.13
CA SER A 65 0.84 4.13 11.51
C SER A 65 1.16 4.29 13.00
N GLN A 66 2.00 5.27 13.30
CA GLN A 66 2.29 5.71 14.66
C GLN A 66 1.69 7.09 14.95
N VAL A 67 1.20 7.30 16.17
CA VAL A 67 0.80 8.62 16.67
C VAL A 67 1.56 8.92 17.95
N LEU A 68 2.39 9.96 17.91
CA LEU A 68 3.23 10.37 19.03
C LEU A 68 2.64 11.62 19.70
N VAL A 69 2.26 11.49 20.97
CA VAL A 69 1.50 12.51 21.69
C VAL A 69 2.37 13.20 22.75
N ALA A 70 2.54 14.51 22.62
CA ALA A 70 3.27 15.33 23.56
C ALA A 70 2.55 15.44 24.91
N SER A 71 3.28 15.71 25.98
CA SER A 71 2.71 16.04 27.29
C SER A 71 1.61 17.11 27.20
N GLY A 72 0.54 16.94 27.95
CA GLY A 72 -0.67 17.76 27.84
C GLY A 72 -1.92 16.96 28.19
N ALA A 73 -3.07 17.61 28.26
CA ALA A 73 -4.35 16.96 28.54
C ALA A 73 -5.24 16.96 27.29
N TYR A 74 -5.66 15.79 26.82
CA TYR A 74 -6.41 15.61 25.58
C TYR A 74 -7.76 14.97 25.86
N GLU A 75 -8.82 15.55 25.33
CA GLU A 75 -10.17 14.99 25.43
C GLU A 75 -10.37 13.94 24.35
N ILE A 76 -10.93 12.80 24.73
CA ILE A 76 -11.35 11.72 23.84
C ILE A 76 -12.83 11.47 24.11
N SER A 77 -13.65 11.64 23.09
CA SER A 77 -15.10 11.46 23.18
C SER A 77 -15.68 10.50 22.13
N ASP A 78 -14.88 10.12 21.12
CA ASP A 78 -15.29 9.21 20.06
C ASP A 78 -14.93 7.76 20.45
N PRO A 79 -15.90 6.82 20.52
CA PRO A 79 -15.67 5.41 20.81
C PRO A 79 -14.64 4.76 19.88
N ALA A 80 -14.62 5.16 18.61
CA ALA A 80 -13.69 4.60 17.64
C ALA A 80 -12.25 5.05 17.94
N ASP A 81 -12.02 6.28 18.42
CA ASP A 81 -10.69 6.71 18.88
C ASP A 81 -10.19 5.87 20.05
N ILE A 82 -11.07 5.58 21.01
CA ILE A 82 -10.76 4.70 22.16
C ILE A 82 -10.40 3.31 21.66
N PHE A 83 -11.18 2.75 20.72
CA PHE A 83 -10.87 1.46 20.10
C PHE A 83 -9.48 1.45 19.45
N TYR A 84 -9.09 2.45 18.67
CA TYR A 84 -7.77 2.47 18.01
C TYR A 84 -6.63 2.53 19.03
N ILE A 85 -6.76 3.38 20.05
CA ILE A 85 -5.75 3.50 21.11
C ILE A 85 -5.63 2.20 21.92
N VAL A 86 -6.77 1.53 22.20
CA VAL A 86 -6.81 0.32 23.04
C VAL A 86 -6.41 -0.94 22.27
N SER A 87 -6.99 -1.17 21.08
CA SER A 87 -6.78 -2.37 20.26
C SER A 87 -5.34 -2.51 19.78
N GLY A 88 -4.65 -1.40 19.56
CA GLY A 88 -3.29 -1.38 19.01
C GLY A 88 -3.20 -1.50 17.50
N THR A 89 -4.32 -1.35 16.80
CA THR A 89 -4.36 -1.23 15.33
C THR A 89 -3.55 -0.03 14.84
N VAL A 90 -3.49 1.04 15.64
CA VAL A 90 -2.57 2.18 15.48
C VAL A 90 -1.67 2.24 16.71
N ASP A 91 -0.36 2.44 16.53
CA ASP A 91 0.58 2.57 17.66
C ASP A 91 0.54 4.00 18.22
N VAL A 92 -0.46 4.26 19.06
CA VAL A 92 -0.63 5.54 19.75
C VAL A 92 0.13 5.54 21.07
N ARG A 93 1.08 6.45 21.23
CA ARG A 93 1.94 6.54 22.43
C ARG A 93 1.98 7.95 23.01
N GLY A 94 1.75 8.03 24.32
CA GLY A 94 1.91 9.24 25.12
C GLY A 94 3.30 9.36 25.75
N GLY A 95 3.59 10.52 26.31
CA GLY A 95 4.82 10.80 27.05
C GLY A 95 5.92 11.42 26.21
N PHE A 96 5.63 12.07 25.08
CA PHE A 96 6.63 12.78 24.27
C PHE A 96 6.69 14.28 24.61
N SER A 97 7.64 15.00 24.00
CA SER A 97 7.71 16.46 24.09
C SER A 97 7.86 17.08 22.70
N ALA A 98 6.98 18.03 22.37
CA ALA A 98 7.10 18.83 21.15
C ALA A 98 8.42 19.62 21.12
N ALA A 99 8.93 20.05 22.28
CA ALA A 99 10.16 20.84 22.38
C ALA A 99 11.42 20.09 21.93
N ASN A 100 11.38 18.76 21.89
CA ASN A 100 12.50 17.92 21.43
C ASN A 100 12.19 17.20 20.11
N ALA A 101 11.19 17.67 19.37
CA ALA A 101 10.70 17.04 18.16
C ALA A 101 10.34 15.55 18.37
N TYR A 102 9.74 15.22 19.52
CA TYR A 102 9.25 13.89 19.88
C TYR A 102 10.31 12.78 19.89
N ARG A 103 11.60 13.16 20.02
CA ARG A 103 12.72 12.20 20.02
C ARG A 103 12.97 11.56 21.38
N LEU A 104 12.57 12.23 22.46
CA LEU A 104 12.77 11.74 23.83
C LEU A 104 11.48 11.83 24.64
N THR A 105 11.33 10.88 25.55
CA THR A 105 10.23 10.86 26.51
C THR A 105 10.32 12.04 27.48
N SER A 106 9.17 12.63 27.77
CA SER A 106 8.96 13.71 28.72
C SER A 106 8.56 13.17 30.08
N ASN A 107 9.02 13.83 31.15
CA ASN A 107 8.54 13.53 32.51
C ASN A 107 7.16 14.15 32.81
N ALA A 108 6.70 15.07 31.96
CA ALA A 108 5.38 15.66 32.11
C ALA A 108 4.31 14.69 31.57
N PRO A 109 3.17 14.52 32.26
CA PRO A 109 2.17 13.54 31.88
C PRO A 109 1.47 13.90 30.56
N THR A 110 1.20 12.88 29.76
CA THR A 110 0.21 12.94 28.68
C THR A 110 -1.09 12.38 29.24
N THR A 111 -2.07 13.23 29.47
CA THR A 111 -3.33 12.90 30.14
C THR A 111 -4.45 12.74 29.12
N LEU A 112 -5.20 11.64 29.17
CA LEU A 112 -6.47 11.48 28.47
C LEU A 112 -7.64 11.77 29.40
N ILE A 113 -8.58 12.59 28.93
CA ILE A 113 -9.82 12.96 29.60
C ILE A 113 -10.97 12.34 28.82
N GLY A 114 -11.95 11.75 29.52
CA GLY A 114 -13.17 11.20 28.90
C GLY A 114 -13.09 9.71 28.52
N VAL A 115 -12.02 9.01 28.91
CA VAL A 115 -11.86 7.58 28.60
C VAL A 115 -12.39 6.69 29.74
N PRO A 116 -13.14 5.61 29.44
CA PRO A 116 -13.64 4.67 30.44
C PRO A 116 -12.52 4.11 31.34
N ARG A 117 -12.85 3.94 32.63
CA ARG A 117 -11.86 3.54 33.66
C ARG A 117 -11.35 2.11 33.44
N GLU A 118 -12.12 1.30 32.73
CA GLU A 118 -11.90 -0.10 32.39
C GLU A 118 -10.61 -0.24 31.55
N TYR A 119 -10.29 0.75 30.71
CA TYR A 119 -9.11 0.75 29.83
C TYR A 119 -7.85 1.37 30.45
N ARG A 120 -7.90 1.82 31.72
CA ARG A 120 -6.80 2.54 32.38
C ARG A 120 -5.46 1.80 32.34
N ALA A 121 -5.46 0.50 32.61
CA ALA A 121 -4.22 -0.28 32.65
C ALA A 121 -3.55 -0.39 31.26
N GLN A 122 -4.34 -0.61 30.21
CA GLN A 122 -3.87 -0.68 28.83
C GLN A 122 -3.31 0.67 28.36
N LEU A 123 -4.00 1.77 28.66
CA LEU A 123 -3.58 3.11 28.26
C LEU A 123 -2.35 3.58 29.05
N ALA A 124 -2.24 3.21 30.33
CA ALA A 124 -1.05 3.46 31.12
C ALA A 124 0.19 2.76 30.53
N SER A 125 0.04 1.54 30.00
CA SER A 125 1.14 0.84 29.32
C SER A 125 1.63 1.54 28.04
N ARG A 126 0.81 2.44 27.49
CA ARG A 126 1.11 3.27 26.31
C ARG A 126 1.57 4.69 26.65
N GLY A 127 1.87 4.97 27.92
CA GLY A 127 2.39 6.26 28.37
C GLY A 127 1.32 7.31 28.68
N PHE A 128 0.05 6.92 28.81
CA PHE A 128 -1.04 7.84 29.16
C PHE A 128 -1.40 7.81 30.65
N SER A 129 -1.66 8.98 31.21
CA SER A 129 -2.37 9.15 32.48
C SER A 129 -3.84 9.37 32.22
N ILE A 130 -4.74 8.79 33.02
CA ILE A 130 -6.19 8.86 32.73
C ILE A 130 -6.92 9.67 33.79
N VAL A 131 -7.70 10.64 33.35
CA VAL A 131 -8.72 11.33 34.15
C VAL A 131 -10.08 10.90 33.60
N ALA A 132 -10.74 9.97 34.31
CA ALA A 132 -12.08 9.54 33.92
C ALA A 132 -13.10 10.59 34.39
N ASP A 133 -13.91 11.12 33.47
CA ASP A 133 -15.10 11.88 33.83
C ASP A 133 -16.31 10.92 33.89
N THR A 134 -17.03 10.94 35.01
CA THR A 134 -18.07 9.98 35.37
C THR A 134 -19.49 10.44 35.02
N LYS A 135 -19.67 11.47 34.19
CA LYS A 135 -21.01 12.01 33.89
C LYS A 135 -21.44 11.82 32.44
N SER A 136 -22.48 11.01 32.29
CA SER A 136 -23.39 10.86 31.13
C SER A 136 -22.85 10.27 29.84
N TYR A 137 -21.55 10.32 29.55
CA TYR A 137 -20.95 9.68 28.37
C TYR A 137 -20.46 8.24 28.62
N GLY A 138 -20.42 7.80 29.89
CA GLY A 138 -19.75 6.56 30.27
C GLY A 138 -20.36 5.28 29.69
N ASP A 139 -21.69 5.12 29.71
CA ASP A 139 -22.30 3.82 29.42
C ASP A 139 -22.44 3.56 27.90
N GLU A 140 -22.87 4.56 27.12
CA GLU A 140 -23.04 4.43 25.66
C GLU A 140 -21.69 4.30 24.93
N VAL A 141 -20.70 5.15 25.29
CA VAL A 141 -19.34 5.07 24.73
C VAL A 141 -18.66 3.76 25.13
N LEU A 142 -18.88 3.28 26.36
CA LEU A 142 -18.36 1.99 26.80
C LEU A 142 -18.99 0.84 26.01
N GLU A 143 -20.32 0.81 25.86
CA GLU A 143 -21.03 -0.22 25.12
C GLU A 143 -20.56 -0.30 23.66
N GLU A 144 -20.41 0.86 23.00
CA GLU A 144 -19.92 0.91 21.63
C GLU A 144 -18.44 0.51 21.51
N THR A 145 -17.59 0.94 22.47
CA THR A 145 -16.18 0.51 22.52
C THR A 145 -16.07 -1.01 22.75
N GLU A 146 -16.87 -1.57 23.67
CA GLU A 146 -16.92 -3.00 23.94
C GLU A 146 -17.41 -3.79 22.72
N LYS A 147 -18.36 -3.25 21.96
CA LYS A 147 -18.78 -3.82 20.67
C LYS A 147 -17.62 -3.88 19.69
N PHE A 148 -16.88 -2.79 19.48
CA PHE A 148 -15.70 -2.78 18.59
C PHE A 148 -14.62 -3.76 19.04
N LEU A 149 -14.33 -3.81 20.35
CA LEU A 149 -13.36 -4.76 20.91
C LEU A 149 -13.84 -6.21 20.79
N GLY A 150 -15.14 -6.46 20.94
CA GLY A 150 -15.76 -7.76 20.72
C GLY A 150 -15.64 -8.23 19.28
N MET A 151 -15.90 -7.32 18.32
CA MET A 151 -15.69 -7.59 16.88
C MET A 151 -14.21 -7.88 16.58
N TYR A 152 -13.29 -7.11 17.15
CA TYR A 152 -11.85 -7.34 17.01
C TYR A 152 -11.37 -8.64 17.69
N ALA A 153 -11.96 -9.04 18.82
CA ALA A 153 -11.68 -10.33 19.44
C ALA A 153 -12.22 -11.48 18.56
N ALA A 154 -13.44 -11.32 18.03
CA ALA A 154 -14.05 -12.29 17.12
C ALA A 154 -13.21 -12.45 15.85
N SER A 155 -12.63 -11.38 15.28
CA SER A 155 -11.79 -11.45 14.07
C SER A 155 -10.53 -12.31 14.22
N LYS A 156 -10.10 -12.60 15.46
CA LYS A 156 -8.95 -13.47 15.77
C LYS A 156 -9.26 -14.97 15.71
N THR A 157 -10.48 -15.34 15.34
CA THR A 157 -10.92 -16.74 15.27
C THR A 157 -11.27 -17.16 13.85
N SER A 158 -10.97 -18.41 13.50
CA SER A 158 -11.37 -18.96 12.21
C SER A 158 -12.88 -19.18 12.18
N LEU A 159 -13.50 -18.94 11.02
CA LEU A 159 -14.92 -19.21 10.78
C LEU A 159 -15.05 -20.14 9.58
N GLY A 160 -16.00 -21.07 9.66
CA GLY A 160 -16.40 -21.90 8.53
C GLY A 160 -17.51 -21.26 7.71
N ALA A 161 -17.90 -21.97 6.66
CA ALA A 161 -18.97 -21.54 5.77
C ALA A 161 -20.28 -21.30 6.52
N ALA A 162 -20.96 -20.21 6.20
CA ALA A 162 -22.28 -19.90 6.71
C ALA A 162 -23.09 -19.12 5.67
N PRO A 163 -24.35 -19.52 5.40
CA PRO A 163 -25.20 -18.76 4.48
C PRO A 163 -25.60 -17.42 5.09
N CYS A 164 -25.84 -16.44 4.22
CA CYS A 164 -26.39 -15.15 4.62
C CYS A 164 -27.89 -15.28 4.94
N VAL A 165 -28.25 -15.40 6.22
CA VAL A 165 -29.63 -15.54 6.67
C VAL A 165 -29.97 -14.40 7.61
N GLY A 166 -31.03 -13.66 7.28
CA GLY A 166 -31.46 -12.52 8.08
C GLY A 166 -30.45 -11.37 8.15
N GLY A 167 -29.60 -11.22 7.13
CA GLY A 167 -28.55 -10.20 7.08
C GLY A 167 -27.29 -10.55 7.87
N GLN A 168 -27.14 -11.79 8.35
CA GLN A 168 -25.94 -12.26 9.02
C GLN A 168 -25.39 -13.56 8.42
N SER A 169 -24.06 -13.67 8.38
CA SER A 169 -23.28 -14.82 7.94
C SER A 169 -22.14 -15.04 8.94
N ALA A 170 -22.19 -16.14 9.70
CA ALA A 170 -21.23 -16.43 10.78
C ALA A 170 -21.01 -15.27 11.79
N GLY A 171 -22.06 -14.50 12.06
CA GLY A 171 -22.02 -13.33 12.96
C GLY A 171 -21.44 -12.05 12.34
N LEU A 172 -21.16 -12.06 11.04
CA LEU A 172 -20.81 -10.88 10.24
C LEU A 172 -22.05 -10.37 9.51
N ASP A 173 -22.20 -9.06 9.38
CA ASP A 173 -23.25 -8.47 8.55
C ASP A 173 -23.03 -8.85 7.09
N CYS A 174 -24.10 -9.19 6.38
CA CYS A 174 -24.03 -9.65 4.99
C CYS A 174 -25.20 -9.14 4.15
N LEU A 175 -24.96 -8.96 2.85
CA LEU A 175 -25.97 -8.57 1.87
C LEU A 175 -25.68 -9.24 0.53
N ASN A 176 -26.46 -10.27 0.18
CA ASN A 176 -26.28 -11.08 -1.03
C ASN A 176 -24.86 -11.69 -1.18
N THR A 177 -24.15 -11.81 -0.08
CA THR A 177 -22.81 -12.40 0.03
C THR A 177 -22.81 -13.33 1.22
N GLU A 178 -22.14 -14.46 1.11
CA GLU A 178 -21.98 -15.43 2.20
C GLU A 178 -20.51 -15.69 2.49
N LEU A 179 -20.21 -16.01 3.75
CA LEU A 179 -18.85 -16.35 4.15
C LEU A 179 -18.62 -17.82 3.82
N LEU A 180 -17.61 -18.13 3.02
CA LEU A 180 -17.19 -19.51 2.74
C LEU A 180 -16.13 -19.97 3.75
N SER A 181 -15.18 -19.10 4.08
CA SER A 181 -14.18 -19.37 5.10
C SER A 181 -13.52 -18.10 5.63
N ARG A 182 -13.01 -18.16 6.86
CA ARG A 182 -12.06 -17.20 7.41
C ARG A 182 -10.99 -17.96 8.17
N LEU A 183 -9.73 -17.82 7.75
CA LEU A 183 -8.59 -18.31 8.52
C LEU A 183 -8.12 -17.24 9.50
N ALA A 184 -8.04 -17.57 10.79
CA ALA A 184 -7.38 -16.70 11.76
C ALA A 184 -5.88 -16.64 11.47
N LEU A 185 -5.25 -15.48 11.71
CA LEU A 185 -3.79 -15.34 11.56
C LEU A 185 -3.02 -16.33 12.45
N SER A 186 -3.55 -16.68 13.63
CA SER A 186 -2.98 -17.69 14.53
C SER A 186 -3.06 -19.13 14.00
N SER A 187 -3.86 -19.38 12.95
CA SER A 187 -3.96 -20.69 12.31
C SER A 187 -3.00 -20.87 11.14
N VAL A 188 -2.39 -19.79 10.65
CA VAL A 188 -1.31 -19.84 9.67
C VAL A 188 -0.05 -20.37 10.37
N SER A 189 0.73 -21.22 9.69
CA SER A 189 1.88 -21.91 10.26
C SER A 189 2.89 -20.98 10.95
N ALA A 190 3.08 -19.77 10.42
CA ALA A 190 3.97 -18.75 10.95
C ALA A 190 3.35 -17.85 12.06
N SER A 191 2.06 -18.00 12.35
CA SER A 191 1.31 -17.20 13.32
C SER A 191 1.57 -15.67 13.23
N PRO A 192 1.45 -15.05 12.04
CA PRO A 192 1.74 -13.64 11.83
C PRO A 192 0.83 -12.70 12.63
N GLY A 193 1.32 -11.49 12.92
CA GLY A 193 0.56 -10.45 13.63
C GLY A 193 -0.43 -9.67 12.75
N SER A 194 -0.14 -9.59 11.44
CA SER A 194 -0.97 -8.96 10.42
C SER A 194 -0.74 -9.59 9.03
N ALA A 195 -1.62 -9.25 8.09
CA ALA A 195 -1.53 -9.59 6.67
C ALA A 195 -1.53 -8.33 5.80
N ALA A 196 -0.96 -8.43 4.60
CA ALA A 196 -0.85 -7.37 3.61
C ALA A 196 -0.85 -7.98 2.21
N ASP A 197 -1.73 -7.46 1.35
CA ASP A 197 -1.98 -7.92 -0.01
C ASP A 197 -2.39 -9.41 -0.15
N VAL A 198 -3.12 -9.69 -1.23
CA VAL A 198 -3.60 -11.01 -1.59
C VAL A 198 -3.71 -11.13 -3.10
N TRP A 199 -3.09 -12.17 -3.67
CA TRP A 199 -3.15 -12.45 -5.09
C TRP A 199 -3.68 -13.85 -5.36
N GLY A 200 -4.76 -13.96 -6.14
CA GLY A 200 -5.33 -15.23 -6.58
C GLY A 200 -4.87 -15.60 -7.99
N PHE A 201 -4.68 -16.88 -8.26
CA PHE A 201 -4.54 -17.37 -9.64
C PHE A 201 -5.03 -18.82 -9.80
N THR A 202 -5.44 -19.18 -11.02
CA THR A 202 -5.71 -20.56 -11.41
C THR A 202 -4.46 -21.22 -12.00
N ASP A 203 -4.00 -22.32 -11.42
CA ASP A 203 -2.94 -23.16 -12.01
C ASP A 203 -3.50 -23.92 -13.22
N LEU A 204 -2.95 -23.67 -14.40
CA LEU A 204 -3.44 -24.25 -15.65
C LEU A 204 -2.97 -25.70 -15.87
N ASN A 205 -2.08 -26.23 -15.03
CA ASN A 205 -1.73 -27.65 -15.05
C ASN A 205 -2.81 -28.51 -14.38
N THR A 206 -3.39 -28.03 -13.29
CA THR A 206 -4.30 -28.81 -12.43
C THR A 206 -5.71 -28.25 -12.33
N HIS A 207 -5.94 -27.03 -12.82
CA HIS A 207 -7.16 -26.23 -12.61
C HIS A 207 -7.49 -25.98 -11.14
N ARG A 208 -6.48 -26.05 -10.27
CA ARG A 208 -6.61 -25.63 -8.88
C ARG A 208 -6.50 -24.12 -8.76
N GLU A 209 -7.19 -23.57 -7.77
CA GLU A 209 -7.18 -22.16 -7.45
C GLU A 209 -6.31 -21.97 -6.22
N TYR A 210 -5.37 -21.03 -6.31
CA TYR A 210 -4.46 -20.73 -5.22
C TYR A 210 -4.52 -19.25 -4.87
N THR A 211 -4.23 -18.96 -3.62
CA THR A 211 -4.06 -17.61 -3.12
C THR A 211 -2.69 -17.47 -2.49
N ILE A 212 -1.97 -16.42 -2.85
CA ILE A 212 -0.72 -16.02 -2.25
C ILE A 212 -1.03 -14.81 -1.38
N VAL A 213 -0.71 -14.90 -0.08
CA VAL A 213 -1.06 -13.89 0.91
C VAL A 213 0.22 -13.35 1.53
N GLY A 214 0.39 -12.03 1.54
CA GLY A 214 1.48 -11.40 2.27
C GLY A 214 1.14 -11.31 3.74
N PHE A 215 2.12 -11.59 4.59
CA PHE A 215 2.01 -11.54 6.04
C PHE A 215 3.12 -10.73 6.64
N SER A 216 2.92 -10.28 7.88
CA SER A 216 3.94 -9.52 8.58
C SER A 216 5.32 -10.19 8.57
N THR A 217 5.35 -11.51 8.68
CA THR A 217 6.56 -12.32 8.80
C THR A 217 6.96 -13.07 7.53
N GLY A 218 6.28 -12.87 6.40
CA GLY A 218 6.59 -13.57 5.15
C GLY A 218 5.42 -13.65 4.19
N THR A 219 5.36 -14.69 3.37
CA THR A 219 4.32 -14.91 2.36
C THR A 219 3.83 -16.36 2.41
N GLY A 220 2.52 -16.55 2.54
CA GLY A 220 1.89 -17.87 2.54
C GLY A 220 1.24 -18.19 1.20
N VAL A 221 1.23 -19.46 0.82
CA VAL A 221 0.53 -19.99 -0.36
C VAL A 221 -0.55 -20.95 0.11
N PHE A 222 -1.78 -20.71 -0.31
CA PHE A 222 -2.96 -21.48 0.06
C PHE A 222 -3.63 -22.06 -1.17
N ASP A 223 -4.05 -23.30 -1.08
CA ASP A 223 -5.01 -23.90 -2.00
C ASP A 223 -6.42 -23.53 -1.54
N VAL A 224 -7.18 -22.94 -2.46
CA VAL A 224 -8.56 -22.47 -2.23
C VAL A 224 -9.54 -23.12 -3.20
N SER A 225 -9.15 -24.21 -3.86
CA SER A 225 -10.05 -24.97 -4.76
C SER A 225 -11.29 -25.50 -4.05
N ASP A 226 -11.18 -25.77 -2.76
CA ASP A 226 -12.33 -25.88 -1.86
C ASP A 226 -12.39 -24.60 -1.00
N PRO A 227 -13.22 -23.61 -1.38
CA PRO A 227 -13.24 -22.32 -0.70
C PRO A 227 -13.80 -22.39 0.73
N GLU A 228 -14.48 -23.49 1.10
CA GLU A 228 -14.93 -23.73 2.47
C GLU A 228 -13.81 -24.32 3.35
N ASN A 229 -12.81 -24.96 2.74
CA ASN A 229 -11.69 -25.60 3.42
C ASN A 229 -10.32 -25.21 2.81
N PRO A 230 -9.89 -23.93 2.89
CA PRO A 230 -8.58 -23.52 2.41
C PRO A 230 -7.45 -24.26 3.13
N VAL A 231 -6.41 -24.65 2.39
CA VAL A 231 -5.25 -25.39 2.91
C VAL A 231 -3.96 -24.64 2.65
N GLU A 232 -3.17 -24.38 3.68
CA GLU A 232 -1.82 -23.82 3.52
C GLU A 232 -0.89 -24.86 2.88
N ILE A 233 -0.34 -24.54 1.71
CA ILE A 233 0.62 -25.36 0.97
C ILE A 233 2.05 -25.10 1.45
N GLY A 234 2.36 -23.86 1.82
CA GLY A 234 3.63 -23.51 2.44
C GLY A 234 3.78 -22.03 2.73
N PHE A 235 4.83 -21.71 3.48
CA PHE A 235 5.15 -20.36 3.92
C PHE A 235 6.61 -20.03 3.59
N ILE A 236 6.85 -18.83 3.09
CA ILE A 236 8.18 -18.29 2.80
C ILE A 236 8.47 -17.16 3.78
N ASP A 237 9.46 -17.36 4.65
CA ASP A 237 9.86 -16.36 5.65
C ASP A 237 10.36 -15.06 5.00
N GLY A 238 10.05 -13.93 5.63
CA GLY A 238 10.53 -12.59 5.28
C GLY A 238 10.76 -11.72 6.53
N GLN A 239 11.37 -10.54 6.35
CA GLN A 239 11.60 -9.60 7.46
C GLN A 239 10.31 -8.94 7.92
N ALA A 240 10.12 -8.77 9.23
CA ALA A 240 8.89 -8.21 9.80
C ALA A 240 8.52 -6.84 9.20
N THR A 241 7.35 -6.74 8.55
CA THR A 241 6.78 -5.48 8.01
C THR A 241 5.27 -5.59 7.80
N THR A 242 4.52 -4.50 7.84
CA THR A 242 3.08 -4.49 7.53
C THR A 242 2.78 -4.27 6.05
N TRP A 243 3.79 -4.09 5.20
CA TRP A 243 3.62 -3.84 3.76
C TRP A 243 4.34 -4.88 2.93
N ARG A 244 3.56 -5.68 2.21
CA ARG A 244 4.02 -6.62 1.18
C ARG A 244 3.03 -6.60 0.04
N ASP A 245 3.55 -6.75 -1.17
CA ASP A 245 2.74 -6.79 -2.38
C ASP A 245 3.22 -7.92 -3.30
N ILE A 246 2.28 -8.55 -3.99
CA ILE A 246 2.44 -9.81 -4.70
C ILE A 246 1.75 -9.72 -6.06
N LYS A 247 2.41 -10.25 -7.09
CA LYS A 247 1.78 -10.55 -8.39
C LYS A 247 2.27 -11.88 -8.93
N VAL A 248 1.41 -12.59 -9.65
CA VAL A 248 1.74 -13.88 -10.29
C VAL A 248 1.79 -13.75 -11.80
N TYR A 249 2.79 -14.39 -12.40
CA TYR A 249 2.88 -14.61 -13.84
C TYR A 249 2.98 -16.10 -14.15
N GLN A 250 2.22 -16.55 -15.14
CA GLN A 250 2.18 -17.92 -15.63
C GLN A 250 2.45 -17.96 -17.14
N PHE A 251 3.20 -18.95 -17.59
CA PHE A 251 3.51 -19.14 -19.01
C PHE A 251 3.72 -20.60 -19.36
N PHE A 252 3.47 -20.96 -20.62
CA PHE A 252 3.70 -22.32 -21.10
C PHE A 252 5.17 -22.53 -21.45
N ASN A 253 5.79 -23.51 -20.81
CA ASN A 253 7.15 -23.94 -21.11
C ASN A 253 7.12 -25.16 -22.03
N ALA A 254 7.42 -24.92 -23.30
CA ALA A 254 7.40 -25.97 -24.32
C ALA A 254 8.46 -27.07 -24.10
N ALA A 255 9.57 -26.77 -23.41
CA ALA A 255 10.62 -27.75 -23.13
C ALA A 255 10.21 -28.74 -22.04
N GLU A 256 9.45 -28.27 -21.06
CA GLU A 256 8.91 -29.09 -19.96
C GLU A 256 7.49 -29.60 -20.24
N ASN A 257 6.85 -29.10 -21.30
CA ASN A 257 5.46 -29.38 -21.67
C ASN A 257 4.49 -29.16 -20.50
N ARG A 258 4.65 -28.04 -19.79
CA ARG A 258 3.84 -27.65 -18.63
C ARG A 258 3.71 -26.13 -18.54
N TRP A 259 2.78 -25.67 -17.72
CA TRP A 259 2.75 -24.27 -17.28
C TRP A 259 3.70 -24.09 -16.10
N ASN A 260 4.58 -23.09 -16.18
CA ASN A 260 5.35 -22.59 -15.06
C ASN A 260 4.67 -21.35 -14.50
N ALA A 261 4.73 -21.18 -13.18
CA ALA A 261 4.15 -20.04 -12.49
C ALA A 261 5.13 -19.50 -11.44
N TYR A 262 5.22 -18.18 -11.36
CA TYR A 262 6.09 -17.48 -10.42
C TYR A 262 5.34 -16.33 -9.76
N ALA A 263 5.48 -16.19 -8.44
CA ALA A 263 5.04 -15.01 -7.72
C ALA A 263 6.23 -14.07 -7.49
N TYR A 264 6.03 -12.78 -7.77
CA TYR A 264 6.97 -11.71 -7.48
C TYR A 264 6.49 -11.00 -6.23
N VAL A 265 7.37 -10.85 -5.25
CA VAL A 265 7.02 -10.25 -3.97
C VAL A 265 7.99 -9.13 -3.65
N VAL A 266 7.45 -7.99 -3.26
CA VAL A 266 8.19 -6.88 -2.65
C VAL A 266 7.67 -6.61 -1.25
N ALA A 267 8.46 -5.89 -0.47
CA ALA A 267 8.13 -5.54 0.89
C ALA A 267 8.72 -4.17 1.23
N ASP A 268 7.93 -3.31 1.86
CA ASP A 268 8.40 -2.00 2.28
C ASP A 268 8.97 -2.03 3.71
N SER A 269 9.80 -1.04 4.07
CA SER A 269 10.44 -0.94 5.38
C SER A 269 11.23 -2.19 5.80
N THR A 270 11.75 -2.93 4.82
CA THR A 270 12.60 -4.11 5.01
C THR A 270 13.85 -4.05 4.15
N THR A 271 14.62 -5.13 4.17
CA THR A 271 15.73 -5.38 3.25
C THR A 271 15.52 -6.65 2.41
N ASP A 272 14.27 -7.10 2.26
CA ASP A 272 13.93 -8.32 1.51
C ASP A 272 14.16 -8.16 -0.01
N GLY A 273 14.18 -6.92 -0.52
CA GLY A 273 14.25 -6.58 -1.93
C GLY A 273 13.04 -7.09 -2.70
N LEU A 274 13.23 -7.36 -4.00
CA LEU A 274 12.32 -8.22 -4.76
C LEU A 274 12.74 -9.67 -4.58
N TYR A 275 11.81 -10.58 -4.34
CA TYR A 275 12.06 -12.01 -4.40
C TYR A 275 11.00 -12.76 -5.19
N VAL A 276 11.39 -13.93 -5.68
CA VAL A 276 10.56 -14.76 -6.55
C VAL A 276 10.26 -16.06 -5.81
N ILE A 277 8.98 -16.42 -5.76
CA ILE A 277 8.51 -17.72 -5.29
C ILE A 277 8.18 -18.56 -6.52
N ASP A 278 8.77 -19.74 -6.62
CA ASP A 278 8.42 -20.72 -7.65
C ASP A 278 7.16 -21.47 -7.21
N LEU A 279 6.13 -21.39 -8.06
CA LEU A 279 4.82 -22.02 -7.88
C LEU A 279 4.59 -23.16 -8.89
N THR A 280 5.58 -23.47 -9.72
CA THR A 280 5.48 -24.43 -10.82
C THR A 280 5.04 -25.82 -10.35
N GLU A 281 5.53 -26.26 -9.19
CA GLU A 281 5.32 -27.61 -8.64
C GLU A 281 4.17 -27.68 -7.61
N LEU A 282 3.27 -26.71 -7.58
CA LEU A 282 2.08 -26.78 -6.72
C LEU A 282 1.24 -28.04 -6.99
N PRO A 283 0.62 -28.63 -5.95
CA PRO A 283 0.71 -28.30 -4.53
C PRO A 283 1.91 -28.95 -3.81
N HIS A 284 2.82 -29.62 -4.53
CA HIS A 284 3.88 -30.42 -3.93
C HIS A 284 5.02 -29.59 -3.34
N ARG A 285 5.28 -28.41 -3.90
CA ARG A 285 6.42 -27.60 -3.48
C ARG A 285 6.19 -26.11 -3.76
N VAL A 286 6.60 -25.30 -2.79
CA VAL A 286 6.81 -23.84 -2.92
C VAL A 286 8.19 -23.51 -2.35
N PHE A 287 8.94 -22.62 -3.02
CA PHE A 287 10.23 -22.16 -2.51
C PHE A 287 10.63 -20.82 -3.11
N ARG A 288 11.48 -20.08 -2.39
CA ARG A 288 12.11 -18.86 -2.89
C ARG A 288 13.18 -19.23 -3.92
N SER A 289 12.93 -18.98 -5.21
CA SER A 289 13.85 -19.30 -6.31
C SER A 289 14.91 -18.23 -6.55
N GLY A 290 14.67 -16.99 -6.10
CA GLY A 290 15.62 -15.89 -6.24
C GLY A 290 15.33 -14.71 -5.30
N ALA A 291 16.36 -13.87 -5.10
CA ALA A 291 16.29 -12.61 -4.35
C ALA A 291 17.14 -11.55 -5.06
N PHE A 292 16.57 -10.37 -5.28
CA PHE A 292 17.12 -9.25 -6.02
C PHE A 292 17.38 -8.08 -5.09
N THR A 293 18.28 -8.27 -4.12
CA THR A 293 18.58 -7.30 -3.06
C THR A 293 19.70 -6.33 -3.39
N ASN A 294 20.36 -6.48 -4.54
CA ASN A 294 21.47 -5.61 -4.95
C ASN A 294 21.04 -4.37 -5.75
N ARG A 295 19.75 -4.23 -6.07
CA ARG A 295 19.19 -3.09 -6.82
C ARG A 295 18.47 -2.11 -5.90
N PHE A 296 17.68 -2.64 -4.99
CA PHE A 296 16.96 -1.93 -3.93
C PHE A 296 16.73 -2.91 -2.77
N PHE A 297 16.41 -2.37 -1.60
CA PHE A 297 16.19 -3.15 -0.38
C PHE A 297 14.72 -3.22 0.01
N SER A 298 13.96 -2.16 -0.27
CA SER A 298 12.51 -2.12 -0.06
C SER A 298 11.83 -1.51 -1.27
N ALA A 299 10.57 -1.89 -1.49
CA ALA A 299 9.68 -1.33 -2.49
C ALA A 299 8.24 -1.51 -2.04
N HIS A 300 7.38 -0.56 -2.39
CA HIS A 300 6.02 -0.48 -1.86
C HIS A 300 5.06 -1.46 -2.56
N ASN A 301 5.13 -1.53 -3.88
CA ASN A 301 4.18 -2.30 -4.70
C ASN A 301 4.88 -2.99 -5.88
N VAL A 302 4.30 -4.08 -6.36
CA VAL A 302 4.72 -4.77 -7.58
C VAL A 302 3.53 -4.98 -8.49
N PHE A 303 3.73 -4.81 -9.79
CA PHE A 303 2.69 -4.93 -10.80
C PHE A 303 3.20 -5.72 -12.01
N VAL A 304 2.36 -6.51 -12.67
CA VAL A 304 2.70 -7.21 -13.92
C VAL A 304 1.79 -6.69 -15.01
N THR A 305 2.38 -6.10 -16.05
CA THR A 305 1.62 -5.49 -17.16
C THR A 305 1.16 -6.55 -18.15
N ASN A 306 0.10 -6.23 -18.90
CA ASN A 306 -0.38 -7.00 -20.05
C ASN A 306 -0.58 -8.50 -19.76
N ILE A 307 -1.24 -8.82 -18.64
CA ILE A 307 -1.65 -10.17 -18.29
C ILE A 307 -3.15 -10.26 -18.03
N ASP A 308 -3.71 -11.44 -18.19
CA ASP A 308 -4.98 -11.83 -17.58
C ASP A 308 -4.75 -12.07 -16.09
N TYR A 309 -5.33 -11.25 -15.22
CA TYR A 309 -5.01 -11.28 -13.78
C TYR A 309 -5.55 -12.53 -13.04
N GLY A 310 -6.54 -13.24 -13.60
CA GLY A 310 -7.06 -14.46 -13.00
C GLY A 310 -6.20 -15.70 -13.30
N THR A 311 -5.56 -15.73 -14.47
CA THR A 311 -4.70 -16.85 -14.90
C THR A 311 -3.21 -16.53 -14.83
N GLY A 312 -2.84 -15.26 -14.80
CA GLY A 312 -1.46 -14.79 -14.90
C GLY A 312 -0.86 -14.91 -16.31
N LEU A 313 -1.65 -15.15 -17.35
CA LEU A 313 -1.16 -15.32 -18.72
C LEU A 313 -0.94 -14.00 -19.44
N ALA A 314 0.10 -13.94 -20.28
CA ALA A 314 0.32 -12.82 -21.18
C ALA A 314 -0.87 -12.61 -22.14
N LEU A 315 -1.30 -11.36 -22.30
CA LEU A 315 -2.25 -10.96 -23.33
C LEU A 315 -1.55 -10.75 -24.68
N GLN A 316 -2.30 -10.80 -25.79
CA GLN A 316 -1.72 -10.93 -27.14
C GLN A 316 -0.91 -9.72 -27.65
N HIS A 317 -1.03 -8.55 -27.02
CA HIS A 317 -0.55 -7.30 -27.60
C HIS A 317 0.89 -6.95 -27.24
N ALA A 318 1.35 -7.27 -26.03
CA ALA A 318 2.69 -6.93 -25.57
C ALA A 318 3.35 -8.09 -24.80
N ALA A 319 4.65 -8.00 -24.55
CA ALA A 319 5.29 -8.90 -23.60
C ALA A 319 5.06 -8.35 -22.18
N PRO A 320 4.67 -9.19 -21.21
CA PRO A 320 4.52 -8.74 -19.83
C PRO A 320 5.81 -8.16 -19.27
N THR A 321 5.69 -7.04 -18.57
CA THR A 321 6.78 -6.41 -17.83
C THR A 321 6.42 -6.40 -16.35
N LEU A 322 7.39 -6.69 -15.50
CA LEU A 322 7.25 -6.53 -14.06
C LEU A 322 7.64 -5.10 -13.69
N ILE A 323 6.75 -4.40 -13.01
CA ILE A 323 6.92 -3.04 -12.54
C ILE A 323 7.09 -3.09 -11.03
N VAL A 324 8.14 -2.45 -10.52
CA VAL A 324 8.37 -2.27 -9.08
C VAL A 324 8.19 -0.79 -8.75
N ALA A 325 7.27 -0.49 -7.83
CA ALA A 325 6.91 0.85 -7.39
C ALA A 325 7.57 1.19 -6.04
N GLY A 326 7.83 2.48 -5.80
CA GLY A 326 8.19 2.98 -4.48
C GLY A 326 9.49 2.40 -3.92
N SER A 327 10.46 2.05 -4.78
CA SER A 327 11.72 1.49 -4.29
C SER A 327 12.51 2.50 -3.45
N ASN A 328 13.27 2.05 -2.45
CA ASN A 328 14.08 2.91 -1.59
C ASN A 328 15.30 3.59 -2.27
N ASN A 329 15.34 3.59 -3.60
CA ASN A 329 16.37 4.21 -4.43
C ASN A 329 15.69 5.10 -5.48
N ASP A 330 16.44 6.01 -6.08
CA ASP A 330 15.97 6.83 -7.22
C ASP A 330 14.70 7.64 -6.93
N GLY A 331 14.44 7.97 -5.65
CA GLY A 331 13.26 8.73 -5.23
C GLY A 331 11.93 7.96 -5.35
N GLY A 332 11.96 6.62 -5.36
CA GLY A 332 10.75 5.79 -5.43
C GLY A 332 10.10 5.71 -6.80
N ARG A 333 10.79 6.20 -7.85
CA ARG A 333 10.41 6.00 -9.24
C ARG A 333 10.27 4.53 -9.59
N PHE A 334 9.33 4.23 -10.48
CA PHE A 334 9.13 2.85 -10.89
C PHE A 334 10.32 2.29 -11.67
N ARG A 335 10.48 0.97 -11.56
CA ARG A 335 11.49 0.19 -12.27
C ARG A 335 10.81 -0.86 -13.12
N SER A 336 11.25 -1.00 -14.36
CA SER A 336 10.78 -2.04 -15.27
C SER A 336 11.74 -3.21 -15.27
N PHE A 337 11.20 -4.41 -15.19
CA PHE A 337 11.93 -5.68 -15.24
C PHE A 337 11.37 -6.56 -16.37
N SER A 338 12.26 -7.07 -17.21
CA SER A 338 11.92 -8.05 -18.24
C SER A 338 11.59 -9.40 -17.61
N LEU A 339 10.47 -9.98 -18.03
CA LEU A 339 10.05 -11.35 -17.71
C LEU A 339 10.43 -12.37 -18.81
N ALA A 340 11.46 -12.09 -19.61
CA ALA A 340 11.97 -13.07 -20.58
C ALA A 340 12.55 -14.34 -19.90
N ASN A 341 13.01 -14.20 -18.65
CA ASN A 341 13.29 -15.31 -17.74
C ASN A 341 12.51 -15.07 -16.43
N PRO A 342 11.26 -15.57 -16.31
CA PRO A 342 10.39 -15.29 -15.16
C PRO A 342 10.96 -15.72 -13.80
N ALA A 343 11.76 -16.78 -13.75
CA ALA A 343 12.45 -17.19 -12.53
C ALA A 343 13.54 -16.20 -12.09
N ASN A 344 14.05 -15.41 -13.03
CA ASN A 344 15.14 -14.47 -12.83
C ASN A 344 14.93 -13.14 -13.58
N PRO A 345 13.95 -12.31 -13.15
CA PRO A 345 13.62 -11.05 -13.80
C PRO A 345 14.83 -10.11 -13.88
N GLN A 346 14.98 -9.38 -14.98
CA GLN A 346 16.11 -8.47 -15.23
C GLN A 346 15.65 -7.03 -15.32
N GLU A 347 16.22 -6.13 -14.51
CA GLU A 347 15.94 -4.69 -14.60
C GLU A 347 16.36 -4.17 -15.98
N ILE A 348 15.43 -3.52 -16.68
CA ILE A 348 15.63 -2.97 -18.03
C ILE A 348 15.52 -1.45 -18.07
N ALA A 349 14.81 -0.83 -17.11
CA ALA A 349 14.71 0.62 -17.01
C ALA A 349 14.37 1.08 -15.59
N VAL A 350 14.74 2.32 -15.31
CA VAL A 350 14.21 3.13 -14.20
C VAL A 350 13.55 4.34 -14.82
N ALA A 351 12.33 4.68 -14.40
CA ALA A 351 11.63 5.84 -14.93
C ALA A 351 12.46 7.11 -14.76
N SER A 352 12.45 7.97 -15.79
CA SER A 352 13.19 9.23 -15.78
C SER A 352 12.36 10.35 -15.13
N GLY A 353 12.98 11.47 -14.75
CA GLY A 353 12.32 12.58 -14.04
C GLY A 353 12.67 12.63 -12.56
N ALA A 354 12.65 13.82 -11.94
CA ALA A 354 12.97 13.99 -10.53
C ALA A 354 11.68 14.07 -9.71
N ASN A 355 11.69 13.54 -8.48
CA ASN A 355 10.56 13.58 -7.53
C ASN A 355 9.27 12.90 -8.04
N LEU A 356 9.39 11.82 -8.82
CA LEU A 356 8.26 11.01 -9.29
C LEU A 356 8.19 9.70 -8.51
N TYR A 357 7.75 9.76 -7.25
CA TYR A 357 7.43 8.54 -6.51
C TYR A 357 6.29 7.79 -7.22
N MET A 358 6.24 6.46 -7.15
CA MET A 358 5.05 5.70 -7.56
C MET A 358 4.62 4.82 -6.40
N HIS A 359 3.37 4.97 -5.96
CA HIS A 359 2.78 4.21 -4.87
C HIS A 359 2.20 2.89 -5.38
N ASP A 360 1.37 2.98 -6.43
CA ASP A 360 0.66 1.85 -7.03
C ASP A 360 0.58 2.05 -8.55
N ALA A 361 0.21 0.99 -9.26
CA ALA A 361 0.18 0.98 -10.72
C ALA A 361 -1.07 0.31 -11.28
N ALA A 362 -1.53 0.83 -12.42
CA ALA A 362 -2.42 0.13 -13.33
C ALA A 362 -1.90 0.28 -14.77
N SER A 363 -2.25 -0.66 -15.66
CA SER A 363 -1.84 -0.56 -17.06
C SER A 363 -2.99 -0.89 -18.00
N THR A 364 -2.90 -0.40 -19.24
CA THR A 364 -3.80 -0.79 -20.31
C THR A 364 -3.12 -0.73 -21.67
N VAL A 365 -3.67 -1.49 -22.62
CA VAL A 365 -3.26 -1.47 -24.02
C VAL A 365 -4.32 -0.76 -24.85
N ILE A 366 -3.89 0.28 -25.59
CA ILE A 366 -4.73 1.05 -26.50
C ILE A 366 -4.50 0.58 -27.93
N THR A 367 -5.53 0.00 -28.56
CA THR A 367 -5.47 -0.55 -29.91
C THR A 367 -6.24 0.27 -30.95
N ASP A 368 -6.95 1.31 -30.52
CA ASP A 368 -7.72 2.19 -31.41
C ASP A 368 -6.91 3.44 -31.82
N SER A 369 -7.55 4.42 -32.47
CA SER A 369 -6.89 5.63 -32.97
C SER A 369 -6.21 6.48 -31.89
N ARG A 370 -6.60 6.36 -30.62
CA ARG A 370 -5.97 7.09 -29.50
C ARG A 370 -4.52 6.70 -29.30
N ARG A 371 -4.15 5.50 -29.76
CA ARG A 371 -2.75 5.03 -29.79
C ARG A 371 -1.79 6.04 -30.41
N ASN A 372 -2.23 6.80 -31.42
CA ASN A 372 -1.38 7.77 -32.10
C ASN A 372 -0.97 8.98 -31.23
N GLN A 373 -1.46 9.04 -29.98
CA GLN A 373 -1.09 10.05 -28.99
C GLN A 373 0.08 9.58 -28.10
N CYS A 374 0.40 8.28 -28.13
CA CYS A 374 1.62 7.73 -27.55
C CYS A 374 2.85 8.16 -28.39
N GLN A 375 4.05 8.11 -27.81
CA GLN A 375 5.29 8.52 -28.45
C GLN A 375 6.06 7.35 -29.07
N ASN A 376 5.87 6.15 -28.52
CA ASN A 376 6.53 4.92 -28.90
C ASN A 376 5.55 3.87 -29.43
N GLU A 377 4.45 4.31 -30.03
CA GLU A 377 3.38 3.44 -30.49
C GLU A 377 3.85 2.43 -31.56
N THR A 378 3.28 1.23 -31.54
CA THR A 378 3.43 0.26 -32.64
C THR A 378 2.29 0.44 -33.64
N PRO A 379 2.34 -0.11 -34.87
CA PRO A 379 1.22 -0.02 -35.81
C PRO A 379 -0.14 -0.50 -35.26
N THR A 380 -0.15 -1.35 -34.23
CA THR A 380 -1.35 -2.01 -33.70
C THR A 380 -1.71 -1.63 -32.27
N TYR A 381 -0.76 -1.19 -31.43
CA TYR A 381 -1.02 -0.85 -30.04
C TYR A 381 -0.02 0.16 -29.43
N CYS A 382 -0.43 0.87 -28.38
CA CYS A 382 0.49 1.41 -27.38
C CYS A 382 0.07 0.95 -25.99
N GLU A 383 1.01 0.89 -25.07
CA GLU A 383 0.80 0.45 -23.70
C GLU A 383 0.99 1.64 -22.76
N LEU A 384 0.01 1.86 -21.89
CA LEU A 384 0.00 2.92 -20.90
C LEU A 384 0.19 2.34 -19.50
N LEU A 385 0.98 3.03 -18.69
CA LEU A 385 1.08 2.81 -17.25
C LEU A 385 0.53 4.05 -16.54
N PHE A 386 -0.41 3.83 -15.64
CA PHE A 386 -0.92 4.82 -14.71
C PHE A 386 -0.21 4.65 -13.38
N ASP A 387 0.48 5.69 -12.98
CA ASP A 387 1.29 5.80 -11.77
C ASP A 387 0.51 6.68 -10.77
N PHE A 388 0.09 6.05 -9.68
CA PHE A 388 -0.59 6.72 -8.58
C PHE A 388 0.49 7.14 -7.59
N ASN A 389 0.81 8.43 -7.51
CA ASN A 389 2.03 8.92 -6.85
C ASN A 389 1.77 9.67 -5.53
N GLU A 390 0.63 9.43 -4.88
CA GLU A 390 0.15 10.16 -3.69
C GLU A 390 -0.36 11.59 -3.97
N GLY A 391 0.14 12.29 -4.98
CA GLY A 391 -0.19 13.70 -5.28
C GLY A 391 -1.03 13.92 -6.54
N SER A 392 -0.97 12.99 -7.48
CA SER A 392 -1.51 13.11 -8.84
C SER A 392 -1.57 11.73 -9.51
N VAL A 393 -2.21 11.67 -10.67
CA VAL A 393 -2.12 10.52 -11.57
C VAL A 393 -1.13 10.86 -12.67
N VAL A 394 -0.07 10.07 -12.79
CA VAL A 394 0.94 10.21 -13.83
C VAL A 394 0.69 9.16 -14.91
N THR A 395 0.67 9.58 -16.17
CA THR A 395 0.47 8.66 -17.31
C THR A 395 1.77 8.53 -18.09
N TRP A 396 2.20 7.29 -18.29
CA TRP A 396 3.40 6.92 -19.01
C TRP A 396 3.06 6.10 -20.24
N ASP A 397 3.74 6.37 -21.36
CA ASP A 397 3.85 5.44 -22.48
C ASP A 397 4.97 4.44 -22.18
N ILE A 398 4.59 3.18 -21.96
CA ILE A 398 5.48 2.06 -21.69
C ILE A 398 5.52 1.05 -22.84
N THR A 399 5.08 1.43 -24.04
CA THR A 399 5.09 0.57 -25.24
C THR A 399 6.48 0.00 -25.52
N VAL A 400 7.52 0.75 -25.18
CA VAL A 400 8.90 0.28 -25.09
C VAL A 400 9.31 0.29 -23.61
N PRO A 401 9.22 -0.86 -22.90
CA PRO A 401 9.43 -0.90 -21.44
C PRO A 401 10.83 -0.48 -20.97
N ALA A 402 11.82 -0.56 -21.86
CA ALA A 402 13.20 -0.12 -21.60
C ALA A 402 13.40 1.41 -21.73
N SER A 403 12.39 2.14 -22.22
CA SER A 403 12.44 3.59 -22.44
C SER A 403 11.07 4.23 -22.21
N PRO A 404 10.53 4.18 -20.97
CA PRO A 404 9.24 4.78 -20.65
C PRO A 404 9.24 6.28 -20.90
N VAL A 405 8.13 6.82 -21.43
CA VAL A 405 7.98 8.25 -21.75
C VAL A 405 6.84 8.84 -20.94
N LEU A 406 7.11 9.90 -20.19
CA LEU A 406 6.09 10.65 -19.47
C LEU A 406 5.16 11.37 -20.46
N LEU A 407 3.86 11.12 -20.36
CA LEU A 407 2.84 11.81 -21.18
C LEU A 407 2.20 12.97 -20.41
N SER A 408 1.74 12.73 -19.18
CA SER A 408 1.11 13.75 -18.34
C SER A 408 1.19 13.44 -16.86
N GLU A 409 0.95 14.49 -16.08
CA GLU A 409 0.72 14.45 -14.65
C GLU A 409 -0.54 15.28 -14.36
N ILE A 410 -1.56 14.65 -13.78
CA ILE A 410 -2.89 15.24 -13.61
C ILE A 410 -3.25 15.25 -12.12
N PRO A 411 -3.30 16.43 -11.48
CA PRO A 411 -3.86 16.56 -10.14
C PRO A 411 -5.39 16.55 -10.19
N TYR A 412 -6.02 16.41 -9.04
CA TYR A 412 -7.46 16.61 -8.88
C TYR A 412 -7.78 17.45 -7.64
N ALA A 413 -9.04 17.83 -7.49
CA ALA A 413 -9.47 18.63 -6.34
C ALA A 413 -9.46 17.77 -5.06
N ALA A 414 -8.99 18.36 -3.96
CA ALA A 414 -8.92 17.72 -2.64
C ALA A 414 -8.15 16.38 -2.65
N VAL A 415 -6.95 16.39 -3.26
CA VAL A 415 -6.01 15.27 -3.12
C VAL A 415 -5.60 15.15 -1.65
N GLY A 416 -5.86 13.98 -1.07
CA GLY A 416 -5.30 13.53 0.19
C GLY A 416 -4.08 12.64 -0.05
N TYR A 417 -4.28 11.53 -0.75
CA TYR A 417 -3.27 10.52 -1.08
C TYR A 417 -3.72 9.68 -2.29
N THR A 418 -3.34 10.09 -3.50
CA THR A 418 -3.62 9.34 -4.74
C THR A 418 -2.99 7.95 -4.68
N HIS A 419 -3.81 6.93 -4.42
CA HIS A 419 -3.31 5.66 -3.93
C HIS A 419 -3.43 4.54 -4.95
N SER A 420 -4.56 4.44 -5.64
CA SER A 420 -4.82 3.31 -6.54
C SER A 420 -5.83 3.68 -7.62
N GLY A 421 -5.98 2.79 -8.60
CA GLY A 421 -6.99 2.95 -9.63
C GLY A 421 -7.03 1.76 -10.57
N TRP A 422 -8.03 1.75 -11.43
CA TRP A 422 -8.24 0.69 -12.40
C TRP A 422 -8.88 1.20 -13.67
N VAL A 423 -8.57 0.55 -14.78
CA VAL A 423 -9.06 0.92 -16.11
C VAL A 423 -10.37 0.19 -16.39
N SER A 424 -11.34 0.86 -17.02
CA SER A 424 -12.56 0.20 -17.50
C SER A 424 -12.24 -0.83 -18.58
N GLU A 425 -13.05 -1.90 -18.68
CA GLU A 425 -12.80 -3.01 -19.62
C GLU A 425 -12.74 -2.57 -21.09
N ASP A 426 -13.43 -1.48 -21.45
CA ASP A 426 -13.41 -0.87 -22.78
C ASP A 426 -12.24 0.11 -23.01
N ASN A 427 -11.36 0.24 -22.02
CA ASN A 427 -10.21 1.14 -21.97
C ASN A 427 -10.56 2.61 -22.21
N GLN A 428 -11.80 3.04 -21.92
CA GLN A 428 -12.25 4.43 -22.10
C GLN A 428 -12.11 5.28 -20.85
N TYR A 429 -12.07 4.66 -19.67
CA TYR A 429 -12.07 5.38 -18.39
C TYR A 429 -11.03 4.82 -17.43
N LEU A 430 -10.48 5.70 -16.61
CA LEU A 430 -9.66 5.38 -15.46
C LEU A 430 -10.44 5.75 -14.19
N PHE A 431 -10.64 4.77 -13.31
CA PHE A 431 -11.17 4.95 -11.97
C PHE A 431 -9.99 5.19 -11.02
N VAL A 432 -10.10 6.20 -10.16
CA VAL A 432 -9.03 6.62 -9.24
C VAL A 432 -9.58 6.71 -7.83
N HIS A 433 -8.85 6.12 -6.88
CA HIS A 433 -9.13 6.16 -5.46
C HIS A 433 -8.03 6.92 -4.72
N ASP A 434 -8.47 7.66 -3.71
CA ASP A 434 -7.61 8.40 -2.79
C ASP A 434 -7.72 7.74 -1.41
N GLU A 435 -6.61 7.31 -0.82
CA GLU A 435 -6.62 6.55 0.44
C GLU A 435 -7.13 7.38 1.61
N LEU A 436 -6.90 8.70 1.58
CA LEU A 436 -7.37 9.60 2.63
C LEU A 436 -8.73 10.20 2.32
N ASP A 437 -9.45 9.68 1.32
CA ASP A 437 -10.85 9.99 1.00
C ASP A 437 -11.79 8.92 1.59
N GLU A 438 -11.48 8.44 2.80
CA GLU A 438 -12.32 7.49 3.53
C GLU A 438 -12.57 7.87 4.99
N GLY A 439 -13.70 7.38 5.48
CA GLY A 439 -14.16 7.44 6.86
C GLY A 439 -14.17 8.82 7.52
N ARG A 440 -13.04 9.23 8.09
CA ARG A 440 -13.01 10.31 9.08
C ARG A 440 -12.59 11.66 8.50
N THR A 441 -11.99 11.69 7.31
CA THR A 441 -11.57 12.90 6.58
C THR A 441 -12.71 13.47 5.73
N VAL A 442 -13.62 12.62 5.27
CA VAL A 442 -14.78 12.95 4.43
C VAL A 442 -15.99 12.17 4.92
N ALA A 443 -17.19 12.74 4.77
CA ALA A 443 -18.41 12.01 5.15
C ALA A 443 -18.63 10.76 4.28
N ASN A 444 -18.24 10.83 3.00
CA ASN A 444 -18.52 9.81 2.00
C ASN A 444 -17.30 9.61 1.10
N THR A 445 -16.91 8.36 0.84
CA THR A 445 -15.80 8.03 -0.06
C THR A 445 -16.13 8.34 -1.51
N THR A 446 -15.15 8.80 -2.31
CA THR A 446 -15.35 9.14 -3.71
C THR A 446 -14.47 8.30 -4.66
N VAL A 447 -15.10 7.68 -5.65
CA VAL A 447 -14.42 7.14 -6.84
C VAL A 447 -14.40 8.22 -7.91
N ARG A 448 -13.22 8.63 -8.35
CA ARG A 448 -13.03 9.64 -9.41
C ARG A 448 -12.92 8.94 -10.76
N VAL A 449 -13.55 9.51 -11.79
CA VAL A 449 -13.57 8.95 -13.14
C VAL A 449 -12.91 9.91 -14.10
N PHE A 450 -11.86 9.45 -14.77
CA PHE A 450 -11.14 10.17 -15.80
C PHE A 450 -11.41 9.53 -17.16
N SER A 451 -11.67 10.35 -18.18
CA SER A 451 -11.76 9.92 -19.57
C SER A 451 -10.38 9.75 -20.17
N LEU A 452 -10.20 8.63 -20.87
CA LEU A 452 -9.02 8.29 -21.67
C LEU A 452 -9.24 8.60 -23.16
N ALA A 453 -10.15 9.50 -23.52
CA ALA A 453 -10.33 9.91 -24.91
C ALA A 453 -9.08 10.63 -25.47
N ASP A 454 -8.41 11.41 -24.61
CA ASP A 454 -7.04 11.87 -24.80
C ASP A 454 -6.16 11.14 -23.77
N VAL A 455 -5.40 10.14 -24.23
CA VAL A 455 -4.51 9.34 -23.38
C VAL A 455 -3.23 10.08 -23.00
N SER A 456 -2.88 11.13 -23.75
CA SER A 456 -1.76 11.98 -23.38
C SER A 456 -2.12 12.92 -22.25
N THR A 457 -3.40 13.27 -22.09
CA THR A 457 -3.92 14.10 -21.00
C THR A 457 -5.30 13.63 -20.52
N PRO A 458 -5.38 12.51 -19.76
CA PRO A 458 -6.64 12.07 -19.17
C PRO A 458 -7.38 13.21 -18.43
N SER A 459 -8.70 13.25 -18.56
CA SER A 459 -9.49 14.39 -18.05
C SER A 459 -10.58 13.92 -17.11
N PHE A 460 -10.75 14.61 -15.98
CA PHE A 460 -11.83 14.33 -15.05
C PHE A 460 -13.20 14.50 -15.73
N VAL A 461 -14.08 13.51 -15.60
CA VAL A 461 -15.42 13.54 -16.21
C VAL A 461 -16.56 13.31 -15.23
N SER A 462 -16.33 12.57 -14.15
CA SER A 462 -17.36 12.29 -13.16
C SER A 462 -16.75 11.78 -11.85
N SER A 463 -17.59 11.66 -10.85
CA SER A 463 -17.28 11.00 -9.60
C SER A 463 -18.49 10.27 -9.07
N TRP A 464 -18.28 9.08 -8.51
CA TRP A 464 -19.29 8.40 -7.70
C TRP A 464 -18.96 8.61 -6.22
N VAL A 465 -19.93 9.13 -5.47
CA VAL A 465 -19.79 9.34 -4.02
C VAL A 465 -20.63 8.28 -3.34
N SER A 466 -20.00 7.48 -2.49
CA SER A 466 -20.69 6.46 -1.70
C SER A 466 -21.79 7.09 -0.86
N ASN A 467 -22.88 6.38 -0.63
CA ASN A 467 -23.89 6.76 0.36
C ASN A 467 -23.62 6.14 1.74
N ASN A 468 -22.59 5.29 1.84
CA ASN A 468 -22.11 4.70 3.07
C ASN A 468 -20.86 5.44 3.55
N ILE A 469 -20.84 5.71 4.85
CA ILE A 469 -19.65 6.13 5.57
C ILE A 469 -18.83 4.85 5.79
N THR A 470 -17.64 4.75 5.23
CA THR A 470 -16.68 3.71 5.61
C THR A 470 -16.29 3.99 7.06
N THR A 471 -16.77 3.19 8.02
CA THR A 471 -16.52 3.45 9.46
C THR A 471 -15.23 2.83 9.94
#